data_AF-A0A3D3GZQ3-F1
#
_entry.id   AF-A0A3D3GZQ3-F1
#
_cell.length_a   1.000
_cell.length_b   1.000
_cell.length_c   1.000
_cell.angle_alpha   90.00
_cell.angle_beta   90.00
_cell.angle_gamma   90.00
#
_symmetry.space_group_name_H-M   'P 1'
#
loop_
_entity.id
_entity.type
_entity.pdbx_description
1 polymer ?
#
loop_
_entity_poly.entity_id
_entity_poly.type
_entity_poly.pdbx_seq_one_letter_code
_entity_poly.pdbx_strand_id
1 'polypeptide(L)'
;MWLYRGDVKPQHTTNKSYQFFRHFKGSIPLVCFSDLDPKGIKIALSCNADYWLTLNNINEITMPLKGDEQEWYRQGVSISFLIEKLELDLQSVENTHCWHNIFKTFLSHKKTIKQEHMLSHKLPLTLININAKNTINT
;
A
#
# COMPACT_ATOMS: atom_id res chain seq x y z
N MET A 1 -5.13 11.56 11.10
CA MET A 1 -6.43 11.19 10.47
C MET A 1 -6.24 9.94 9.64
N TRP A 2 -7.25 9.07 9.58
CA TRP A 2 -7.16 7.76 8.93
C TRP A 2 -8.10 7.71 7.72
N LEU A 3 -7.61 7.19 6.59
CA LEU A 3 -8.45 6.89 5.43
C LEU A 3 -8.70 5.38 5.38
N TYR A 4 -9.96 4.99 5.56
CA TYR A 4 -10.43 3.63 5.36
C TYR A 4 -11.17 3.54 4.02
N ARG A 5 -10.84 2.54 3.21
CA ARG A 5 -11.53 2.26 1.95
C ARG A 5 -12.04 0.82 1.97
N GLY A 6 -13.35 0.65 2.11
CA GLY A 6 -14.03 -0.62 1.79
C GLY A 6 -14.26 -0.78 0.28
N ASP A 7 -15.00 -1.82 -0.11
CA ASP A 7 -15.32 -2.09 -1.52
C ASP A 7 -15.97 -0.88 -2.21
N VAL A 8 -15.34 -0.41 -3.30
CA VAL A 8 -15.88 0.70 -4.07
C VAL A 8 -16.89 0.17 -5.07
N LYS A 9 -18.15 0.56 -4.88
CA LYS A 9 -19.18 0.39 -5.90
C LYS A 9 -18.81 1.24 -7.14
N PRO A 10 -19.00 0.73 -8.37
CA PRO A 10 -18.57 1.39 -9.62
C PRO A 10 -19.04 2.84 -9.80
N GLN A 11 -20.08 3.24 -9.07
CA GLN A 11 -20.77 4.53 -9.19
C GLN A 11 -20.15 5.64 -8.31
N HIS A 12 -19.22 5.31 -7.41
CA HIS A 12 -18.66 6.30 -6.46
C HIS A 12 -17.26 6.75 -6.87
N THR A 13 -17.07 8.07 -7.01
CA THR A 13 -15.74 8.66 -7.29
C THR A 13 -14.97 8.88 -5.98
N THR A 14 -13.75 8.37 -5.91
CA THR A 14 -12.87 8.50 -4.72
C THR A 14 -12.17 9.85 -4.62
N ASN A 15 -12.30 10.71 -5.65
CA ASN A 15 -11.58 11.98 -5.75
C ASN A 15 -11.91 12.95 -4.62
N LYS A 16 -13.18 13.08 -4.24
CA LYS A 16 -13.60 13.98 -3.15
C LYS A 16 -13.05 13.52 -1.81
N SER A 17 -13.05 12.22 -1.53
CA SER A 17 -12.48 11.66 -0.30
C SER A 17 -10.98 11.93 -0.20
N TYR A 18 -10.24 11.79 -1.32
CA TYR A 18 -8.81 12.11 -1.33
C TYR A 18 -8.55 13.62 -1.19
N GLN A 19 -9.37 14.47 -1.80
CA GLN A 19 -9.26 15.92 -1.63
C GLN A 19 -9.48 16.33 -0.17
N PHE A 20 -10.54 15.81 0.46
CA PHE A 20 -10.79 16.03 1.87
C PHE A 20 -9.63 15.51 2.73
N PHE A 21 -9.14 14.29 2.43
CA PHE A 21 -8.02 13.71 3.18
C PHE A 21 -6.76 14.58 3.11
N ARG A 22 -6.42 15.08 1.92
CA ARG A 22 -5.26 15.96 1.70
C ARG A 22 -5.39 17.34 2.33
N HIS A 23 -6.61 17.80 2.61
CA HIS A 23 -6.81 19.11 3.26
C HIS A 23 -6.12 19.19 4.62
N PHE A 24 -5.93 18.06 5.29
CA PHE A 24 -5.29 17.98 6.60
C PHE A 24 -3.78 17.75 6.55
N LYS A 25 -3.19 17.68 5.35
CA LYS A 25 -1.75 17.48 5.17
C LYS A 25 -0.97 18.63 5.82
N GLY A 26 0.07 18.29 6.58
CA GLY A 26 0.90 19.26 7.30
C GLY A 26 0.32 19.72 8.64
N SER A 27 -0.98 19.55 8.87
CA SER A 27 -1.63 19.86 10.15
C SER A 27 -1.63 18.65 11.09
N ILE A 28 -1.88 17.45 10.55
CA ILE A 28 -1.89 16.19 11.31
C ILE A 28 -1.32 15.04 10.46
N PRO A 29 -0.77 13.99 11.10
CA PRO A 29 -0.33 12.80 10.38
C PRO A 29 -1.48 12.13 9.62
N LEU A 30 -1.26 11.87 8.34
CA LEU A 30 -2.19 11.19 7.46
C LEU A 30 -1.81 9.72 7.31
N VAL A 31 -2.71 8.83 7.73
CA VAL A 31 -2.49 7.38 7.69
C VAL A 31 -3.47 6.74 6.72
N CYS A 32 -2.95 5.96 5.77
CA CYS A 32 -3.75 5.08 4.92
C CYS A 32 -3.75 3.67 5.53
N PHE A 33 -4.92 3.04 5.62
CA PHE A 33 -5.02 1.62 5.90
C PHE A 33 -5.77 0.96 4.74
N SER A 34 -5.15 -0.03 4.13
CA SER A 34 -5.63 -0.67 2.92
C SER A 34 -5.12 -2.11 2.85
N ASP A 35 -5.67 -2.86 1.89
CA ASP A 35 -5.16 -4.19 1.55
C ASP A 35 -3.66 -4.15 1.24
N LEU A 36 -3.02 -5.25 1.60
CA LEU A 36 -1.62 -5.51 1.33
C LEU A 36 -1.49 -6.05 -0.11
N ASP A 37 -1.62 -5.14 -1.07
CA ASP A 37 -1.59 -5.41 -2.51
C ASP A 37 -1.14 -4.17 -3.33
N PRO A 38 -0.92 -4.29 -4.66
CA PRO A 38 -0.53 -3.17 -5.51
C PRO A 38 -1.54 -2.02 -5.50
N LYS A 39 -2.84 -2.31 -5.40
CA LYS A 39 -3.89 -1.28 -5.33
C LYS A 39 -3.80 -0.49 -4.03
N GLY A 40 -3.53 -1.13 -2.91
CA GLY A 40 -3.39 -0.56 -1.59
C GLY A 40 -2.22 0.42 -1.53
N ILE A 41 -1.06 0.04 -2.08
CA ILE A 41 0.09 0.95 -2.23
C ILE A 41 -0.31 2.14 -3.11
N LYS A 42 -0.92 1.89 -4.28
CA LYS A 42 -1.36 2.97 -5.18
C LYS A 42 -2.32 3.94 -4.49
N ILE A 43 -3.24 3.45 -3.67
CA ILE A 43 -4.17 4.30 -2.89
C ILE A 43 -3.38 5.19 -1.94
N ALA A 44 -2.49 4.61 -1.13
CA ALA A 44 -1.72 5.35 -0.13
C ALA A 44 -0.87 6.47 -0.77
N LEU A 45 -0.27 6.19 -1.94
CA LEU A 45 0.44 7.19 -2.74
C LEU A 45 -0.51 8.24 -3.33
N SER A 46 -1.63 7.83 -3.93
CA SER A 46 -2.57 8.74 -4.61
C SER A 46 -3.34 9.66 -3.65
N CYS A 47 -3.60 9.21 -2.42
CA CYS A 47 -4.21 10.04 -1.39
C CYS A 47 -3.19 10.92 -0.65
N ASN A 48 -1.89 10.80 -0.99
CA ASN A 48 -0.79 11.56 -0.39
C ASN A 48 -0.66 11.33 1.12
N ALA A 49 -0.82 10.08 1.58
CA ALA A 49 -0.63 9.72 2.98
C ALA A 49 0.82 9.98 3.43
N ASP A 50 1.01 10.22 4.72
CA ASP A 50 2.32 10.25 5.37
C ASP A 50 2.77 8.82 5.70
N TYR A 51 1.83 8.02 6.22
CA TYR A 51 2.07 6.66 6.66
C TYR A 51 1.09 5.68 6.01
N TRP A 52 1.56 4.45 5.83
CA TRP A 52 0.74 3.31 5.47
C TRP A 52 0.74 2.32 6.64
N LEU A 53 -0.43 2.01 7.18
CA LEU A 53 -0.60 0.96 8.17
C LEU A 53 -0.62 -0.39 7.44
N THR A 54 0.35 -1.24 7.73
CA THR A 54 0.57 -2.50 6.99
C THR A 54 1.17 -3.58 7.90
N LEU A 55 1.45 -4.77 7.37
CA LEU A 55 2.08 -5.85 8.14
C LEU A 55 3.49 -5.46 8.61
N ASN A 56 3.78 -5.75 9.88
CA ASN A 56 5.11 -5.55 10.46
C ASN A 56 6.15 -6.46 9.80
N ASN A 57 5.78 -7.71 9.53
CA ASN A 57 6.65 -8.69 8.90
C ASN A 57 6.09 -9.12 7.54
N ILE A 58 6.69 -8.58 6.49
CA ILE A 58 6.34 -8.87 5.10
C ILE A 58 6.59 -10.35 4.76
N ASN A 59 7.44 -11.07 5.52
CA ASN A 59 7.62 -12.51 5.33
C ASN A 59 6.37 -13.34 5.67
N GLU A 60 5.42 -12.76 6.42
CA GLU A 60 4.11 -13.38 6.67
C GLU A 60 3.25 -13.52 5.39
N ILE A 61 3.64 -12.88 4.28
CA ILE A 61 3.04 -13.10 2.95
C ILE A 61 3.16 -14.56 2.49
N THR A 62 4.14 -15.30 3.00
CA THR A 62 4.32 -16.72 2.67
C THR A 62 3.22 -17.62 3.23
N MET A 63 2.39 -17.13 4.16
CA MET A 63 1.30 -17.91 4.75
C MET A 63 0.33 -18.45 3.68
N PRO A 64 -0.20 -19.67 3.87
CA PRO A 64 -1.19 -20.25 2.96
C PRO A 64 -2.50 -19.48 3.08
N LEU A 65 -2.85 -18.72 2.03
CA LEU A 65 -4.15 -18.10 1.90
C LEU A 65 -5.16 -19.14 1.39
N LYS A 66 -6.40 -19.09 1.89
CA LYS A 66 -7.47 -19.99 1.42
C LYS A 66 -8.07 -19.44 0.12
N GLY A 67 -8.09 -20.28 -0.92
CA GLY A 67 -8.75 -20.01 -2.20
C GLY A 67 -7.79 -19.72 -3.36
N ASP A 68 -8.32 -19.70 -4.58
CA ASP A 68 -7.55 -19.38 -5.78
C ASP A 68 -7.25 -17.88 -5.84
N GLU A 69 -5.96 -17.55 -5.91
CA GLU A 69 -5.46 -16.19 -5.96
C GLU A 69 -5.67 -15.56 -7.35
N GLN A 70 -6.89 -15.07 -7.60
CA GLN A 70 -7.20 -14.31 -8.83
C GLN A 70 -7.09 -12.80 -8.66
N GLU A 71 -7.18 -12.30 -7.42
CA GLU A 71 -7.22 -10.86 -7.15
C GLU A 71 -5.94 -10.16 -7.57
N TRP A 72 -4.76 -10.77 -7.38
CA TRP A 72 -3.48 -10.24 -7.88
C TRP A 72 -3.54 -9.89 -9.38
N TYR A 73 -4.04 -10.82 -10.20
CA TYR A 73 -4.03 -10.70 -11.65
C TYR A 73 -5.01 -9.63 -12.17
N ARG A 74 -6.01 -9.24 -11.36
CA ARG A 74 -6.96 -8.17 -11.70
C ARG A 74 -6.36 -6.77 -11.49
N GLN A 75 -5.17 -6.66 -10.92
CA GLN A 75 -4.56 -5.38 -10.53
C GLN A 75 -3.56 -4.81 -11.55
N GLY A 76 -3.62 -5.21 -12.81
CA GLY A 76 -2.69 -4.76 -13.87
C GLY A 76 -2.47 -3.24 -13.90
N VAL A 77 -3.54 -2.44 -13.82
CA VAL A 77 -3.45 -0.96 -13.80
C VAL A 77 -2.72 -0.41 -12.57
N SER A 78 -2.81 -1.09 -11.42
CA SER A 78 -2.07 -0.69 -10.22
C SER A 78 -0.61 -1.10 -10.33
N ILE A 79 -0.33 -2.28 -10.87
CA ILE A 79 1.02 -2.80 -11.09
C ILE A 79 1.78 -1.88 -12.05
N SER A 80 1.20 -1.55 -13.22
CA SER A 80 1.83 -0.64 -14.19
C SER A 80 2.14 0.72 -13.57
N PHE A 81 1.20 1.31 -12.83
CA PHE A 81 1.43 2.58 -12.12
C PHE A 81 2.60 2.51 -11.13
N LEU A 82 2.73 1.41 -10.38
CA LEU A 82 3.83 1.25 -9.42
C LEU A 82 5.17 0.98 -10.10
N ILE A 83 5.18 0.26 -11.23
CA ILE A 83 6.39 0.06 -12.05
C ILE A 83 6.89 1.39 -12.60
N GLU A 84 6.03 2.18 -13.24
CA GLU A 84 6.39 3.50 -13.76
C GLU A 84 6.95 4.41 -12.66
N LYS A 85 6.32 4.38 -11.48
CA LYS A 85 6.79 5.18 -10.35
C LYS A 85 8.13 4.68 -9.79
N LEU A 86 8.33 3.36 -9.73
CA LEU A 86 9.60 2.76 -9.32
C LEU A 86 10.73 3.16 -10.30
N GLU A 87 10.47 3.14 -11.61
CA GLU A 87 11.44 3.54 -12.63
C GLU A 87 11.82 5.02 -12.51
N LEU A 88 10.84 5.90 -12.29
CA LEU A 88 11.08 7.33 -12.04
C LEU A 88 11.91 7.54 -10.77
N ASP A 89 11.59 6.83 -9.69
CA ASP A 89 12.31 6.95 -8.42
C ASP A 89 13.76 6.42 -8.56
N LEU A 90 13.99 5.35 -9.34
CA LEU A 90 15.32 4.77 -9.59
C LEU A 90 16.26 5.69 -10.39
N GLN A 91 15.73 6.61 -11.19
CA GLN A 91 16.53 7.64 -11.86
C GLN A 91 17.08 8.68 -10.88
N SER A 92 16.53 8.73 -9.65
CA SER A 92 17.04 9.54 -8.55
C SER A 92 17.79 8.66 -7.55
N VAL A 93 19.12 8.80 -7.50
CA VAL A 93 20.07 7.97 -6.71
C VAL A 93 19.73 7.89 -5.21
N GLU A 94 18.86 8.77 -4.70
CA GLU A 94 18.54 8.90 -3.29
C GLU A 94 17.17 8.36 -2.82
N ASN A 95 16.29 7.88 -3.71
CA ASN A 95 14.87 7.66 -3.35
C ASN A 95 14.43 6.18 -3.39
N THR A 96 15.11 5.31 -2.64
CA THR A 96 14.49 4.00 -2.35
C THR A 96 13.44 4.20 -1.26
N HIS A 97 12.16 4.19 -1.63
CA HIS A 97 11.07 4.33 -0.66
C HIS A 97 10.75 2.97 -0.01
N CYS A 98 10.28 2.99 1.24
CA CYS A 98 9.98 1.76 1.98
C CYS A 98 9.02 0.80 1.24
N TRP A 99 8.08 1.34 0.47
CA TRP A 99 7.11 0.55 -0.29
C TRP A 99 7.73 -0.22 -1.47
N HIS A 100 8.93 0.17 -1.95
CA HIS A 100 9.61 -0.52 -3.06
C HIS A 100 9.88 -1.99 -2.74
N ASN A 101 10.42 -2.27 -1.55
CA ASN A 101 10.71 -3.63 -1.12
C ASN A 101 9.42 -4.45 -0.96
N ILE A 102 8.39 -3.83 -0.38
CA ILE A 102 7.08 -4.47 -0.21
C ILE A 102 6.49 -4.85 -1.57
N PHE A 103 6.52 -3.91 -2.53
CA PHE A 103 6.04 -4.15 -3.88
C PHE A 103 6.81 -5.25 -4.61
N LYS A 104 8.15 -5.27 -4.50
CA LYS A 104 8.99 -6.34 -5.06
C LYS A 104 8.65 -7.70 -4.46
N THR A 105 8.44 -7.78 -3.15
CA THR A 105 8.04 -9.03 -2.49
C THR A 105 6.71 -9.53 -3.02
N PHE A 106 5.74 -8.64 -3.24
CA PHE A 106 4.47 -9.05 -3.86
C PHE A 106 4.64 -9.49 -5.30
N LEU A 107 5.47 -8.80 -6.09
CA LEU A 107 5.72 -9.17 -7.49
C LEU A 107 6.25 -10.61 -7.60
N SER A 108 7.11 -11.01 -6.64
CA SER A 108 7.67 -12.35 -6.55
C SER A 108 6.63 -13.39 -6.13
N HIS A 109 5.84 -13.12 -5.10
CA HIS A 109 4.89 -14.09 -4.54
C HIS A 109 3.54 -14.12 -5.25
N LYS A 110 3.20 -13.04 -5.98
CA LYS A 110 1.91 -12.79 -6.64
C LYS A 110 0.73 -12.97 -5.69
N LYS A 111 0.88 -12.50 -4.45
CA LYS A 111 -0.10 -12.61 -3.38
C LYS A 111 -0.67 -11.27 -2.92
N THR A 112 -1.90 -11.31 -2.45
CA THR A 112 -2.67 -10.20 -1.90
C THR A 112 -3.18 -10.59 -0.51
N ILE A 113 -2.98 -9.74 0.50
CA ILE A 113 -3.57 -9.95 1.83
C ILE A 113 -4.59 -8.86 2.10
N LYS A 114 -5.84 -9.27 2.27
CA LYS A 114 -6.93 -8.34 2.60
C LYS A 114 -6.77 -7.78 4.01
N GLN A 115 -7.18 -6.53 4.21
CA GLN A 115 -7.18 -5.87 5.52
C GLN A 115 -8.01 -6.65 6.55
N GLU A 116 -9.16 -7.21 6.15
CA GLU A 116 -10.00 -8.03 7.03
C GLU A 116 -9.29 -9.32 7.43
N HIS A 117 -8.43 -9.87 6.57
CA HIS A 117 -7.59 -11.02 6.91
C HIS A 117 -6.54 -10.64 7.97
N MET A 118 -5.87 -9.50 7.79
CA MET A 118 -4.89 -8.99 8.76
C MET A 118 -5.52 -8.79 10.14
N LEU A 119 -6.72 -8.19 10.18
CA LEU A 119 -7.44 -7.95 11.44
C LEU A 119 -7.98 -9.23 12.07
N SER A 120 -8.59 -10.12 11.29
CA SER A 120 -9.18 -11.37 11.81
C SER A 120 -8.14 -12.32 12.42
N HIS A 121 -6.93 -12.33 11.87
CA HIS A 121 -5.83 -13.17 12.36
C HIS A 121 -4.92 -12.45 13.38
N LYS A 122 -5.30 -11.21 13.78
CA LYS A 122 -4.54 -10.37 14.72
C LYS A 122 -3.06 -10.24 14.30
N LEU A 123 -2.81 -10.10 13.00
CA LEU A 123 -1.46 -9.95 12.49
C LEU A 123 -0.85 -8.64 13.00
N PRO A 124 0.43 -8.64 13.39
CA PRO A 124 1.10 -7.45 13.90
C PRO A 124 1.19 -6.39 12.81
N LEU A 125 0.57 -5.23 13.06
CA LEU A 125 0.58 -4.10 12.13
C LEU A 125 1.64 -3.07 12.54
N THR A 126 2.21 -2.40 11.55
CA THR A 126 3.18 -1.31 11.72
C THR A 126 2.83 -0.13 10.82
N LEU A 127 3.24 1.07 11.23
CA LEU A 127 3.14 2.27 10.41
C LEU A 127 4.46 2.47 9.67
N ILE A 128 4.44 2.32 8.35
CA ILE A 128 5.58 2.67 7.52
C ILE A 128 5.39 4.09 6.97
N ASN A 129 6.43 4.91 7.00
CA ASN A 129 6.38 6.21 6.34
C ASN A 129 6.55 6.01 4.83
N ILE A 130 5.47 6.22 4.06
CA ILE A 130 5.42 5.82 2.65
C ILE A 130 6.36 6.64 1.76
N ASN A 131 6.78 7.82 2.21
CA ASN A 131 7.71 8.68 1.48
C ASN A 131 9.12 8.66 2.09
N ALA A 132 9.33 8.00 3.24
CA ALA A 132 10.65 7.91 3.84
C ALA A 132 11.60 7.07 2.98
N LYS A 133 12.85 7.51 2.95
CA LYS A 133 13.96 6.74 2.40
C LYS A 133 14.15 5.49 3.27
N ASN A 134 14.35 4.36 2.62
CA ASN A 134 14.60 3.08 3.26
C ASN A 134 15.96 3.18 3.99
N THR A 135 15.94 3.44 5.29
CA THR A 135 17.16 3.43 6.10
C THR A 135 17.45 1.98 6.39
N ILE A 136 18.35 1.38 5.60
CA ILE A 136 18.92 0.09 5.94
C ILE A 136 19.76 0.35 7.20
N ASN A 137 19.20 0.07 8.37
CA ASN A 137 20.01 -0.07 9.57
C ASN A 137 20.80 -1.37 9.37
N THR A 138 22.06 -1.22 8.98
CA THR A 138 23.11 -2.25 9.03
C THR A 138 23.25 -2.83 10.42
#